data_AF-A0A0P7FF02-F1
#
_entry.id   AF-A0A0P7FF02-F1
#
_cell.length_a   1.000
_cell.length_b   1.000
_cell.length_c   1.000
_cell.angle_alpha   90.00
_cell.angle_beta   90.00
_cell.angle_gamma   90.00
#
_symmetry.space_group_name_H-M   'P 1'
#
loop_
_entity.id
_entity.type
_entity.pdbx_description
1 polymer ?
#
loop_
_entity_poly.entity_id
_entity_poly.type
_entity_poly.pdbx_seq_one_letter_code
_entity_poly.pdbx_strand_id
1 'polypeptide(L)'
;MSSKQPRLLLWADMIFCDAETDQEIIKAYLNRFSRTLASIGEQSPLSDGTDMQIVIHVSRDKSAYLPALELSINRMDSLTRAITRIHLYDHPSGGYDAPPTSHVDKLKNPNKQPGRREALFASASKYLRLDQYDALIRVSMDDDDLLHPDHFEQINLIARKVLCSTPQSVSAVGMYRQFLAYVRPEGVTLENVSFRRCIPGNKFFVIPRAHYETLEAYSPWGIPEFIDQEAEDLFSQRGIVLTLVRNNEPTFVYMRRGSNLSQDNKSAYIDNLEGRLQFQDEDELHDFVANQSNDLTYSPDLAPLAREFRLTVSRSPGGRAVVAANLEKMFGQDAMIAYYLVKGAERLETLWYSREEVVVFKDVPPGCSVRAFVRLGDEIIHRKAVRIWG
;
A
#
# COMPACT_ATOMS: atom_id res chain seq x y z
N MET A 1 17.11 -25.44 22.98
CA MET A 1 15.66 -25.59 22.78
C MET A 1 15.36 -25.15 21.37
N SER A 2 14.92 -26.04 20.49
CA SER A 2 14.51 -25.68 19.12
C SER A 2 13.24 -24.84 19.24
N SER A 3 13.32 -23.53 18.99
CA SER A 3 12.12 -22.69 18.93
C SER A 3 11.24 -23.21 17.80
N LYS A 4 10.06 -23.72 18.13
CA LYS A 4 9.05 -24.12 17.14
C LYS A 4 8.79 -22.91 16.23
N GLN A 5 8.92 -23.08 14.92
CA GLN A 5 8.59 -22.01 13.98
C GLN A 5 7.11 -21.59 14.17
N PRO A 6 6.81 -20.28 14.09
CA PRO A 6 5.44 -19.81 14.23
C PRO A 6 4.58 -20.32 13.09
N ARG A 7 3.35 -20.73 13.40
CA ARG A 7 2.36 -21.14 12.40
C ARG A 7 1.59 -19.90 11.93
N LEU A 8 1.62 -19.62 10.63
CA LEU A 8 1.06 -18.42 10.03
C LEU A 8 -0.14 -18.76 9.14
N LEU A 9 -1.07 -17.82 9.00
CA LEU A 9 -2.07 -17.84 7.94
C LEU A 9 -1.82 -16.65 7.01
N LEU A 10 -1.64 -16.89 5.72
CA LEU A 10 -1.71 -15.86 4.69
C LEU A 10 -3.13 -15.80 4.16
N TRP A 11 -3.78 -14.67 4.41
CA TRP A 11 -5.14 -14.36 3.96
C TRP A 11 -5.10 -13.31 2.86
N ALA A 12 -5.53 -13.68 1.66
CA ALA A 12 -5.62 -12.79 0.50
C ALA A 12 -7.08 -12.42 0.19
N ASP A 13 -7.41 -11.14 0.30
CA ASP A 13 -8.73 -10.60 -0.04
C ASP A 13 -8.75 -10.03 -1.47
N MET A 14 -9.78 -10.39 -2.24
CA MET A 14 -10.05 -9.86 -3.57
C MET A 14 -11.53 -9.51 -3.71
N ILE A 15 -11.85 -8.46 -4.46
CA ILE A 15 -13.24 -8.12 -4.79
C ILE A 15 -13.38 -8.19 -6.30
N PHE A 16 -14.24 -9.09 -6.80
CA PHE A 16 -14.52 -9.18 -8.22
C PHE A 16 -15.47 -8.06 -8.64
N CYS A 17 -14.99 -7.15 -9.49
CA CYS A 17 -15.79 -6.19 -10.22
C CYS A 17 -16.82 -5.43 -9.35
N ASP A 18 -16.38 -4.85 -8.22
CA ASP A 18 -17.22 -4.39 -7.10
C ASP A 18 -18.57 -3.75 -7.50
N ALA A 19 -18.57 -2.49 -7.94
CA ALA A 19 -19.80 -1.73 -8.21
C ALA A 19 -20.12 -1.54 -9.72
N GLU A 20 -19.40 -2.23 -10.61
CA GLU A 20 -19.66 -2.16 -12.05
C GLU A 20 -20.99 -2.86 -12.39
N THR A 21 -21.71 -2.30 -13.35
CA THR A 21 -23.03 -2.79 -13.79
C THR A 21 -23.09 -3.05 -15.29
N ASP A 22 -22.18 -2.46 -16.08
CA ASP A 22 -22.09 -2.70 -17.52
C ASP A 22 -21.63 -4.13 -17.78
N GLN A 23 -22.46 -4.91 -18.48
CA GLN A 23 -22.23 -6.34 -18.69
C GLN A 23 -21.02 -6.62 -19.58
N GLU A 24 -20.70 -5.76 -20.55
CA GLU A 24 -19.53 -5.95 -21.40
C GLU A 24 -18.25 -5.65 -20.63
N ILE A 25 -18.29 -4.65 -19.75
CA ILE A 25 -17.18 -4.35 -18.84
C ILE A 25 -16.98 -5.49 -17.83
N ILE A 26 -18.06 -6.03 -17.23
CA ILE A 26 -17.97 -7.15 -16.28
C ILE A 26 -17.37 -8.39 -16.96
N LYS A 27 -17.77 -8.72 -18.20
CA LYS A 27 -17.15 -9.81 -18.98
C LYS A 27 -15.66 -9.58 -19.22
N ALA A 28 -15.26 -8.33 -19.53
CA ALA A 28 -13.85 -8.00 -19.68
C ALA A 28 -13.08 -8.18 -18.36
N TYR A 29 -13.65 -7.78 -17.22
CA TYR A 29 -13.06 -8.04 -15.90
C TYR A 29 -13.00 -9.53 -15.58
N LEU A 30 -14.00 -10.33 -15.94
CA LEU A 30 -13.96 -11.79 -15.73
C LEU A 30 -12.78 -12.44 -16.45
N ASN A 31 -12.49 -12.01 -17.68
CA ASN A 31 -11.35 -12.50 -18.45
C ASN A 31 -10.03 -12.10 -17.79
N ARG A 32 -9.91 -10.85 -17.32
CA ARG A 32 -8.72 -10.36 -16.60
C ARG A 32 -8.52 -11.10 -15.28
N PHE A 33 -9.60 -11.24 -14.51
CA PHE A 33 -9.56 -11.92 -13.24
C PHE A 33 -9.24 -13.41 -13.38
N SER A 34 -9.70 -14.06 -14.44
CA SER A 34 -9.29 -15.44 -14.75
C SER A 34 -7.79 -15.56 -14.99
N ARG A 35 -7.14 -14.55 -15.60
CA ARG A 35 -5.67 -14.49 -15.74
C ARG A 35 -4.99 -14.25 -14.39
N THR A 36 -5.52 -13.34 -13.57
CA THR A 36 -5.02 -13.14 -12.20
C THR A 36 -5.08 -14.44 -11.39
N LEU A 37 -6.21 -15.15 -11.42
CA LEU A 37 -6.37 -16.47 -10.77
C LEU A 37 -5.41 -17.53 -11.33
N ALA A 38 -5.14 -17.52 -12.65
CA ALA A 38 -4.13 -18.39 -13.23
C ALA A 38 -2.73 -18.12 -12.65
N SER A 39 -2.30 -16.85 -12.56
CA SER A 39 -1.01 -16.48 -11.96
C SER A 39 -0.91 -16.77 -10.46
N ILE A 40 -2.04 -16.77 -9.75
CA ILE A 40 -2.13 -17.27 -8.37
C ILE A 40 -1.98 -18.80 -8.35
N GLY A 41 -2.50 -19.49 -9.36
CA GLY A 41 -2.39 -20.94 -9.56
C GLY A 41 -0.94 -21.42 -9.63
N GLU A 42 -0.07 -20.56 -10.14
CA GLU A 42 1.35 -20.83 -10.41
C GLU A 42 2.26 -20.51 -9.21
N GLN A 43 1.68 -20.14 -8.06
CA GLN A 43 2.48 -19.71 -6.91
C GLN A 43 3.31 -20.86 -6.33
N SER A 44 4.58 -20.58 -6.07
CA SER A 44 5.51 -21.45 -5.35
C SER A 44 4.96 -21.83 -3.97
N PRO A 45 5.21 -23.06 -3.48
CA PRO A 45 4.81 -23.44 -2.14
C PRO A 45 5.39 -22.48 -1.09
N LEU A 46 4.54 -22.06 -0.14
CA LEU A 46 5.00 -21.24 0.97
C LEU A 46 5.92 -22.03 1.91
N SER A 47 6.89 -21.34 2.52
CA SER A 47 7.74 -21.91 3.57
C SER A 47 6.93 -22.59 4.68
N ASP A 48 7.46 -23.69 5.21
CA ASP A 48 6.82 -24.54 6.21
C ASP A 48 6.15 -23.76 7.35
N GLY A 49 4.94 -24.20 7.70
CA GLY A 49 4.15 -23.59 8.77
C GLY A 49 3.32 -22.38 8.35
N THR A 50 3.24 -22.04 7.06
CA THR A 50 2.28 -21.05 6.55
C THR A 50 1.18 -21.74 5.76
N ASP A 51 -0.07 -21.61 6.23
CA ASP A 51 -1.26 -21.98 5.47
C ASP A 51 -1.73 -20.77 4.63
N MET A 52 -2.39 -21.00 3.51
CA MET A 52 -2.89 -19.95 2.63
C MET A 52 -4.39 -20.05 2.42
N GLN A 53 -5.08 -18.91 2.55
CA GLN A 53 -6.50 -18.78 2.26
C GLN A 53 -6.76 -17.58 1.37
N ILE A 54 -7.58 -17.81 0.34
CA ILE A 54 -8.00 -16.78 -0.60
C ILE A 54 -9.50 -16.57 -0.45
N VAL A 55 -9.91 -15.31 -0.32
CA VAL A 55 -11.32 -14.94 -0.28
C VAL A 55 -11.62 -14.01 -1.43
N ILE A 56 -12.58 -14.44 -2.26
CA ILE A 56 -13.07 -13.69 -3.40
C ILE A 56 -14.47 -13.19 -3.05
N HIS A 57 -14.60 -11.89 -2.83
CA HIS A 57 -15.88 -11.25 -2.60
C HIS A 57 -16.58 -11.00 -3.93
N VAL A 58 -17.82 -11.49 -4.04
CA VAL A 58 -18.65 -11.35 -5.24
C VAL A 58 -20.02 -10.81 -4.83
N SER A 59 -20.47 -9.74 -5.48
CA SER A 59 -21.80 -9.19 -5.25
C SER A 59 -22.88 -10.13 -5.83
N ARG A 60 -24.03 -10.27 -5.17
CA ARG A 60 -25.08 -11.22 -5.60
C ARG A 60 -25.68 -10.94 -6.97
N ASP A 61 -25.72 -9.68 -7.39
CA ASP A 61 -26.14 -9.28 -8.73
C ASP A 61 -25.21 -9.82 -9.84
N LYS A 62 -24.00 -10.24 -9.50
CA LYS A 62 -23.02 -10.88 -10.39
C LYS A 62 -23.05 -12.41 -10.31
N SER A 63 -24.07 -12.99 -9.68
CA SER A 63 -24.22 -14.44 -9.50
C SER A 63 -24.19 -15.24 -10.81
N ALA A 64 -24.61 -14.65 -11.93
CA ALA A 64 -24.53 -15.28 -13.25
C ALA A 64 -23.09 -15.64 -13.68
N TYR A 65 -22.07 -14.98 -13.13
CA TYR A 65 -20.66 -15.23 -13.43
C TYR A 65 -20.00 -16.25 -12.49
N LEU A 66 -20.70 -16.69 -11.44
CA LEU A 66 -20.15 -17.64 -10.46
C LEU A 66 -19.67 -18.95 -11.08
N PRO A 67 -20.39 -19.61 -12.01
CA PRO A 67 -19.91 -20.87 -12.60
C PRO A 67 -18.56 -20.72 -13.32
N ALA A 68 -18.34 -19.57 -13.98
CA ALA A 68 -17.07 -19.28 -14.65
C ALA A 68 -15.96 -19.00 -13.64
N LEU A 69 -16.25 -18.23 -12.58
CA LEU A 69 -15.31 -17.99 -11.48
C LEU A 69 -14.93 -19.29 -10.77
N GLU A 70 -15.90 -20.13 -10.43
CA GLU A 70 -15.68 -21.44 -9.81
C GLU A 70 -14.82 -22.35 -10.69
N LEU A 71 -15.01 -22.33 -12.02
CA LEU A 71 -14.14 -23.06 -12.95
C LEU A 71 -12.70 -22.56 -12.88
N SER A 72 -12.47 -21.24 -12.88
CA SER A 72 -11.14 -20.65 -12.76
C SER A 72 -10.50 -20.94 -11.39
N ILE A 73 -11.28 -20.84 -10.31
CA ILE A 73 -10.84 -21.16 -8.94
C ILE A 73 -10.46 -22.64 -8.84
N ASN A 74 -11.27 -23.56 -9.35
CA ASN A 74 -10.96 -25.00 -9.29
C ASN A 74 -9.67 -25.34 -10.04
N ARG A 75 -9.37 -24.66 -11.15
CA ARG A 75 -8.09 -24.81 -11.86
C ARG A 75 -6.93 -24.31 -10.99
N MET A 76 -7.06 -23.11 -10.42
CA MET A 76 -6.07 -22.51 -9.52
C MET A 76 -5.82 -23.37 -8.26
N ASP A 77 -6.87 -23.79 -7.56
CA ASP A 77 -6.81 -24.61 -6.34
C ASP A 77 -6.22 -25.99 -6.60
N SER A 78 -6.34 -26.53 -7.81
CA SER A 78 -5.72 -27.81 -8.16
C SER A 78 -4.18 -27.73 -8.27
N LEU A 79 -3.65 -26.52 -8.43
CA LEU A 79 -2.22 -26.25 -8.58
C LEU A 79 -1.59 -25.70 -7.29
N THR A 80 -2.38 -24.98 -6.49
CA THR A 80 -1.92 -24.40 -5.22
C THR A 80 -2.28 -25.29 -4.04
N ARG A 81 -1.69 -25.01 -2.87
CA ARG A 81 -2.16 -25.54 -1.58
C ARG A 81 -3.10 -24.56 -0.86
N ALA A 82 -3.62 -23.56 -1.57
CA ALA A 82 -4.50 -22.56 -0.99
C ALA A 82 -5.91 -23.11 -0.81
N ILE A 83 -6.61 -22.63 0.21
CA ILE A 83 -8.05 -22.85 0.38
C ILE A 83 -8.75 -21.60 -0.16
N THR A 84 -9.47 -21.72 -1.27
CA THR A 84 -10.23 -20.60 -1.84
C THR A 84 -11.69 -20.66 -1.44
N ARG A 85 -12.27 -19.49 -1.17
CA ARG A 85 -13.69 -19.33 -0.87
C ARG A 85 -14.29 -18.13 -1.59
N ILE A 86 -15.48 -18.32 -2.14
CA ILE A 86 -16.34 -17.23 -2.57
C ILE A 86 -17.15 -16.71 -1.37
N HIS A 87 -17.10 -15.40 -1.15
CA HIS A 87 -17.95 -14.71 -0.19
C HIS A 87 -18.96 -13.83 -0.92
N LEU A 88 -20.24 -14.22 -0.87
CA LEU A 88 -21.32 -13.45 -1.46
C LEU A 88 -21.75 -12.29 -0.56
N TYR A 89 -21.90 -11.10 -1.13
CA TYR A 89 -22.41 -9.91 -0.44
C TYR A 89 -23.48 -9.18 -1.26
N ASP A 90 -24.24 -8.33 -0.59
CA ASP A 90 -25.28 -7.51 -1.21
C ASP A 90 -24.87 -6.04 -1.21
N HIS A 91 -25.17 -5.34 -2.31
CA HIS A 91 -25.07 -3.88 -2.35
C HIS A 91 -26.12 -3.26 -1.42
N PRO A 92 -25.84 -2.10 -0.79
CA PRO A 92 -26.86 -1.37 -0.05
C PRO A 92 -28.06 -1.03 -0.95
N SER A 93 -29.28 -1.19 -0.45
CA SER A 93 -30.51 -1.02 -1.25
C SER A 93 -30.70 0.39 -1.81
N GLY A 94 -30.10 1.41 -1.19
CA GLY A 94 -30.10 2.80 -1.66
C GLY A 94 -28.92 3.17 -2.57
N GLY A 95 -28.08 2.19 -2.93
CA GLY A 95 -26.79 2.45 -3.55
C GLY A 95 -25.73 2.91 -2.55
N TYR A 96 -24.57 3.29 -3.04
CA TYR A 96 -23.48 3.78 -2.21
C TYR A 96 -23.56 5.31 -2.04
N ASP A 97 -23.44 5.79 -0.81
CA ASP A 97 -23.43 7.23 -0.47
C ASP A 97 -22.16 7.95 -0.99
N ALA A 98 -22.02 8.07 -2.31
CA ALA A 98 -20.91 8.75 -2.96
C ALA A 98 -21.46 9.83 -3.89
N PRO A 99 -21.22 11.12 -3.60
CA PRO A 99 -21.53 12.20 -4.54
C PRO A 99 -20.93 11.92 -5.92
N PRO A 100 -21.58 12.29 -7.03
CA PRO A 100 -21.03 12.09 -8.39
C PRO A 100 -19.65 12.74 -8.62
N THR A 101 -19.31 13.75 -7.81
CA THR A 101 -18.01 14.45 -7.82
C THR A 101 -16.93 13.75 -7.00
N SER A 102 -17.24 12.59 -6.41
CA SER A 102 -16.27 11.81 -5.64
C SER A 102 -15.14 11.29 -6.52
N HIS A 103 -14.00 11.01 -5.88
CA HIS A 103 -12.91 10.30 -6.55
C HIS A 103 -13.40 8.98 -7.15
N VAL A 104 -12.92 8.64 -8.35
CA VAL A 104 -13.38 7.46 -9.10
C VAL A 104 -13.27 6.17 -8.29
N ASP A 105 -12.26 6.02 -7.45
CA ASP A 105 -12.10 4.83 -6.61
C ASP A 105 -13.24 4.64 -5.61
N LYS A 106 -13.86 5.73 -5.13
CA LYS A 106 -15.05 5.64 -4.26
C LYS A 106 -16.29 5.18 -5.01
N LEU A 107 -16.37 5.50 -6.30
CA LEU A 107 -17.48 5.12 -7.16
C LEU A 107 -17.34 3.67 -7.65
N LYS A 108 -16.13 3.28 -8.08
CA LYS A 108 -15.86 1.94 -8.64
C LYS A 108 -15.57 0.87 -7.59
N ASN A 109 -14.91 1.25 -6.50
CA ASN A 109 -14.51 0.34 -5.42
C ASN A 109 -15.05 0.80 -4.06
N PRO A 110 -16.37 1.03 -3.93
CA PRO A 110 -16.98 1.52 -2.71
C PRO A 110 -16.76 0.60 -1.51
N ASN A 111 -16.56 -0.71 -1.71
CA ASN A 111 -16.29 -1.63 -0.61
C ASN A 111 -14.83 -1.67 -0.15
N LYS A 112 -13.91 -1.03 -0.88
CA LYS A 112 -12.53 -0.80 -0.39
C LYS A 112 -12.44 0.38 0.60
N GLN A 113 -13.56 1.07 0.84
CA GLN A 113 -13.66 2.24 1.72
C GLN A 113 -13.85 1.85 3.20
N PRO A 114 -13.43 2.71 4.15
CA PRO A 114 -13.65 2.49 5.57
C PRO A 114 -15.13 2.25 5.93
N GLY A 115 -15.38 1.42 6.93
CA GLY A 115 -16.68 0.88 7.32
C GLY A 115 -17.10 -0.36 6.52
N ARG A 116 -16.92 -0.33 5.19
CA ARG A 116 -17.41 -1.40 4.30
C ARG A 116 -16.43 -2.56 4.15
N ARG A 117 -15.14 -2.27 3.98
CA ARG A 117 -14.09 -3.31 3.91
C ARG A 117 -13.97 -4.11 5.22
N GLU A 118 -14.18 -3.45 6.36
CA GLU A 118 -14.18 -4.10 7.66
C GLU A 118 -15.40 -5.04 7.79
N ALA A 119 -16.59 -4.60 7.35
CA ALA A 119 -17.80 -5.42 7.32
C ALA A 119 -17.69 -6.63 6.35
N LEU A 120 -17.08 -6.44 5.17
CA LEU A 120 -16.81 -7.54 4.23
C LEU A 120 -15.92 -8.61 4.87
N PHE A 121 -14.82 -8.19 5.48
CA PHE A 121 -13.92 -9.12 6.15
C PHE A 121 -14.60 -9.83 7.33
N ALA A 122 -15.30 -9.09 8.20
CA ALA A 122 -16.01 -9.64 9.35
C ALA A 122 -16.98 -10.76 8.94
N SER A 123 -17.74 -10.52 7.86
CA SER A 123 -18.68 -11.51 7.32
C SER A 123 -17.95 -12.72 6.71
N ALA A 124 -16.85 -12.50 5.99
CA ALA A 124 -16.08 -13.58 5.38
C ALA A 124 -15.33 -14.45 6.40
N SER A 125 -14.76 -13.84 7.44
CA SER A 125 -13.92 -14.48 8.45
C SER A 125 -14.72 -15.10 9.61
N LYS A 126 -16.05 -14.90 9.67
CA LYS A 126 -16.93 -15.38 10.76
C LYS A 126 -16.73 -16.84 11.19
N TYR A 127 -16.37 -17.72 10.26
CA TYR A 127 -16.19 -19.16 10.52
C TYR A 127 -14.72 -19.61 10.48
N LEU A 128 -13.79 -18.67 10.41
CA LEU A 128 -12.37 -18.95 10.37
C LEU A 128 -11.87 -19.35 11.76
N ARG A 129 -11.22 -20.51 11.84
CA ARG A 129 -10.53 -20.94 13.07
C ARG A 129 -9.13 -20.36 13.11
N LEU A 130 -9.00 -19.21 13.76
CA LEU A 130 -7.75 -18.48 13.89
C LEU A 130 -6.88 -18.94 15.06
N ASP A 131 -7.47 -19.61 16.05
CA ASP A 131 -6.83 -20.06 17.29
C ASP A 131 -5.65 -21.03 17.08
N GLN A 132 -5.55 -21.64 15.90
CA GLN A 132 -4.44 -22.51 15.50
C GLN A 132 -3.21 -21.77 14.95
N TYR A 133 -3.29 -20.46 14.72
CA TYR A 133 -2.21 -19.65 14.15
C TYR A 133 -1.62 -18.67 15.17
N ASP A 134 -0.32 -18.43 15.07
CA ASP A 134 0.43 -17.49 15.90
C ASP A 134 0.38 -16.06 15.36
N ALA A 135 0.18 -15.91 14.04
CA ALA A 135 -0.06 -14.62 13.39
C ALA A 135 -0.80 -14.78 12.05
N LEU A 136 -1.41 -13.68 11.62
CA LEU A 136 -2.13 -13.54 10.37
C LEU A 136 -1.40 -12.54 9.47
N ILE A 137 -1.16 -12.92 8.22
CA ILE A 137 -0.71 -12.03 7.15
C ILE A 137 -1.96 -11.69 6.33
N ARG A 138 -2.37 -10.42 6.30
CA ARG A 138 -3.52 -9.99 5.48
C ARG A 138 -3.03 -9.17 4.31
N VAL A 139 -3.28 -9.64 3.09
CA VAL A 139 -3.00 -8.93 1.84
C VAL A 139 -4.32 -8.73 1.09
N SER A 140 -4.41 -7.66 0.31
CA SER A 140 -5.50 -7.47 -0.64
C SER A 140 -4.95 -7.29 -2.03
N MET A 141 -5.64 -7.80 -3.05
CA MET A 141 -5.22 -7.67 -4.45
C MET A 141 -6.38 -7.15 -5.30
N ASP A 142 -6.03 -6.50 -6.40
CA ASP A 142 -7.00 -6.13 -7.43
C ASP A 142 -7.22 -7.33 -8.37
N ASP A 143 -8.38 -7.36 -9.02
CA ASP A 143 -8.87 -8.48 -9.82
C ASP A 143 -8.37 -8.47 -11.28
N ASP A 144 -7.36 -7.65 -11.59
CA ASP A 144 -6.82 -7.52 -12.93
C ASP A 144 -5.28 -7.42 -13.01
N ASP A 145 -4.58 -7.66 -11.90
CA ASP A 145 -3.11 -7.69 -11.83
C ASP A 145 -2.52 -9.09 -12.05
N LEU A 146 -1.21 -9.20 -12.30
CA LEU A 146 -0.51 -10.48 -12.43
C LEU A 146 0.54 -10.65 -11.34
N LEU A 147 0.78 -11.90 -10.94
CA LEU A 147 1.76 -12.24 -9.91
C LEU A 147 2.87 -13.10 -10.49
N HIS A 148 4.11 -12.82 -10.08
CA HIS A 148 5.22 -13.76 -10.22
C HIS A 148 4.96 -14.98 -9.31
N PRO A 149 5.38 -16.20 -9.69
CA PRO A 149 5.21 -17.42 -8.88
C PRO A 149 5.64 -17.30 -7.41
N ASP A 150 6.63 -16.45 -7.16
CA ASP A 150 7.23 -16.26 -5.83
C ASP A 150 6.61 -15.14 -4.99
N HIS A 151 5.54 -14.50 -5.46
CA HIS A 151 4.99 -13.30 -4.83
C HIS A 151 4.53 -13.54 -3.39
N PHE A 152 3.69 -14.55 -3.14
CA PHE A 152 3.23 -14.82 -1.78
C PHE A 152 4.34 -15.37 -0.88
N GLU A 153 5.31 -16.11 -1.43
CA GLU A 153 6.44 -16.55 -0.63
C GLU A 153 7.32 -15.37 -0.21
N GLN A 154 7.52 -14.39 -1.09
CA GLN A 154 8.21 -13.16 -0.72
C GLN A 154 7.47 -12.40 0.40
N ILE A 155 6.15 -12.26 0.31
CA ILE A 155 5.32 -11.68 1.37
C ILE A 155 5.50 -12.47 2.69
N ASN A 156 5.46 -13.80 2.63
CA ASN A 156 5.63 -14.69 3.78
C ASN A 156 7.01 -14.53 4.44
N LEU A 157 8.09 -14.49 3.66
CA LEU A 157 9.46 -14.28 4.15
C LEU A 157 9.63 -12.91 4.80
N ILE A 158 9.07 -11.85 4.20
CA ILE A 158 9.07 -10.50 4.79
C ILE A 158 8.27 -10.50 6.09
N ALA A 159 7.07 -11.07 6.09
CA ALA A 159 6.21 -11.12 7.28
C ALA A 159 6.88 -11.84 8.45
N ARG A 160 7.59 -12.96 8.19
CA ARG A 160 8.37 -13.68 9.21
C ARG A 160 9.46 -12.80 9.81
N LYS A 161 10.18 -12.02 8.98
CA LYS A 161 11.18 -11.07 9.48
C LYS A 161 10.55 -9.95 10.31
N VAL A 162 9.41 -9.43 9.87
CA VAL A 162 8.66 -8.42 10.62
C VAL A 162 8.20 -8.97 11.98
N LEU A 163 7.68 -10.21 12.04
CA LEU A 163 7.33 -10.86 13.32
C LEU A 163 8.53 -11.05 14.24
N CYS A 164 9.71 -11.37 13.71
CA CYS A 164 10.93 -11.47 14.51
C CYS A 164 11.35 -10.10 15.08
N SER A 165 11.22 -9.04 14.28
CA SER A 165 11.62 -7.68 14.68
C SER A 165 10.62 -6.99 15.62
N THR A 166 9.32 -7.22 15.43
CA THR A 166 8.24 -6.58 16.20
C THR A 166 7.17 -7.61 16.62
N PRO A 167 7.49 -8.60 17.48
CA PRO A 167 6.64 -9.77 17.74
C PRO A 167 5.30 -9.47 18.42
N GLN A 168 5.17 -8.31 19.06
CA GLN A 168 3.96 -7.91 19.80
C GLN A 168 3.14 -6.83 19.11
N SER A 169 3.64 -6.28 18.00
CA SER A 169 3.03 -5.15 17.32
C SER A 169 2.37 -5.60 16.02
N VAL A 170 1.25 -4.96 15.67
CA VAL A 170 0.72 -5.04 14.31
C VAL A 170 1.60 -4.19 13.41
N SER A 171 1.99 -4.75 12.26
CA SER A 171 2.80 -4.04 11.29
C SER A 171 2.08 -3.95 9.95
N ALA A 172 2.03 -2.75 9.37
CA ALA A 172 1.61 -2.55 7.99
C ALA A 172 2.85 -2.42 7.12
N VAL A 173 2.97 -3.30 6.14
CA VAL A 173 4.16 -3.45 5.29
C VAL A 173 3.83 -2.99 3.88
N GLY A 174 4.74 -2.24 3.28
CA GLY A 174 4.67 -1.82 1.88
C GLY A 174 5.96 -2.17 1.12
N MET A 175 5.79 -2.77 -0.06
CA MET A 175 6.86 -3.11 -0.99
C MET A 175 6.88 -2.08 -2.14
N TYR A 176 8.07 -1.61 -2.53
CA TYR A 176 8.22 -0.49 -3.48
C TYR A 176 8.63 -0.94 -4.88
N ARG A 177 9.41 -2.02 -4.99
CA ARG A 177 9.81 -2.55 -6.30
C ARG A 177 8.73 -3.43 -6.87
N GLN A 178 8.37 -3.18 -8.12
CA GLN A 178 7.32 -3.91 -8.81
C GLN A 178 7.49 -3.76 -10.32
N PHE A 179 6.76 -4.58 -11.06
CA PHE A 179 6.54 -4.35 -12.47
C PHE A 179 5.32 -3.47 -12.70
N LEU A 180 5.40 -2.61 -13.71
CA LEU A 180 4.31 -1.80 -14.20
C LEU A 180 4.11 -2.12 -15.68
N ALA A 181 2.97 -2.72 -16.02
CA ALA A 181 2.66 -3.13 -17.38
C ALA A 181 1.66 -2.18 -18.03
N TYR A 182 2.01 -1.57 -19.15
CA TYR A 182 1.10 -0.79 -19.98
C TYR A 182 0.63 -1.64 -21.15
N VAL A 183 -0.64 -2.00 -21.13
CA VAL A 183 -1.29 -2.79 -22.17
C VAL A 183 -1.96 -1.86 -23.17
N ARG A 184 -1.53 -1.95 -24.44
CA ARG A 184 -2.00 -1.12 -25.54
C ARG A 184 -2.34 -1.97 -26.77
N PRO A 185 -3.07 -1.43 -27.76
CA PRO A 185 -3.38 -2.18 -28.98
C PRO A 185 -2.15 -2.70 -29.72
N GLU A 186 -1.01 -2.00 -29.62
CA GLU A 186 0.26 -2.36 -30.25
C GLU A 186 1.10 -3.38 -29.45
N GLY A 187 0.71 -3.72 -28.22
CA GLY A 187 1.41 -4.67 -27.36
C GLY A 187 1.49 -4.24 -25.90
N VAL A 188 2.36 -4.90 -25.13
CA VAL A 188 2.53 -4.66 -23.70
C VAL A 188 3.94 -4.18 -23.37
N THR A 189 4.03 -2.99 -22.78
CA THR A 189 5.29 -2.47 -22.24
C THR A 189 5.38 -2.80 -20.76
N LEU A 190 6.40 -3.55 -20.34
CA LEU A 190 6.68 -3.84 -18.94
C LEU A 190 7.83 -2.96 -18.45
N GLU A 191 7.63 -2.25 -17.34
CA GLU A 191 8.66 -1.45 -16.68
C GLU A 191 8.98 -2.05 -15.31
N ASN A 192 10.25 -2.34 -15.03
CA ASN A 192 10.72 -2.63 -13.67
C ASN A 192 10.99 -1.30 -12.96
N VAL A 193 10.24 -1.03 -11.89
CA VAL A 193 10.21 0.29 -11.25
C VAL A 193 10.34 0.19 -9.74
N SER A 194 11.02 1.18 -9.17
CA SER A 194 10.80 1.58 -7.78
C SER A 194 9.65 2.57 -7.75
N PHE A 195 8.50 2.14 -7.24
CA PHE A 195 7.28 2.92 -7.21
C PHE A 195 7.17 3.68 -5.87
N ARG A 196 6.85 4.96 -5.93
CA ARG A 196 6.71 5.83 -4.74
C ARG A 196 5.45 5.53 -3.92
N ARG A 197 4.54 4.73 -4.48
CA ARG A 197 3.28 4.32 -3.85
C ARG A 197 3.30 2.81 -3.58
N CYS A 198 2.71 2.39 -2.47
CA CYS A 198 2.34 1.01 -2.23
C CYS A 198 0.89 0.77 -2.66
N ILE A 199 0.73 -0.01 -3.72
CA ILE A 199 -0.57 -0.39 -4.27
C ILE A 199 -1.05 -1.72 -3.66
N PRO A 200 -2.36 -2.06 -3.74
CA PRO A 200 -2.84 -3.41 -3.46
C PRO A 200 -1.98 -4.48 -4.18
N GLY A 201 -1.79 -5.65 -3.56
CA GLY A 201 -0.80 -6.66 -3.92
C GLY A 201 0.53 -6.45 -3.22
N ASN A 202 1.03 -5.22 -3.21
CA ASN A 202 2.32 -4.87 -2.59
C ASN A 202 2.21 -4.27 -1.18
N LYS A 203 1.06 -4.41 -0.53
CA LYS A 203 0.86 -3.98 0.85
C LYS A 203 0.04 -4.98 1.65
N PHE A 204 0.48 -5.22 2.87
CA PHE A 204 -0.12 -6.23 3.73
C PHE A 204 0.06 -5.90 5.20
N PHE A 205 -0.81 -6.45 6.04
CA PHE A 205 -0.64 -6.44 7.48
C PHE A 205 0.01 -7.73 7.96
N VAL A 206 0.80 -7.62 9.02
CA VAL A 206 1.30 -8.71 9.84
C VAL A 206 0.72 -8.53 11.22
N ILE A 207 -0.13 -9.45 11.66
CA ILE A 207 -0.98 -9.29 12.84
C ILE A 207 -0.73 -10.44 13.81
N PRO A 208 -0.01 -10.20 14.92
CA PRO A 208 0.18 -11.21 15.95
C PRO A 208 -1.14 -11.65 16.58
N ARG A 209 -1.20 -12.90 17.07
CA ARG A 209 -2.37 -13.49 17.73
C ARG A 209 -2.99 -12.62 18.81
N ALA A 210 -2.19 -11.85 19.55
CA ALA A 210 -2.65 -10.94 20.59
C ALA A 210 -3.66 -9.88 20.10
N HIS A 211 -3.72 -9.63 18.79
CA HIS A 211 -4.58 -8.62 18.16
C HIS A 211 -5.77 -9.22 17.40
N TYR A 212 -6.06 -10.52 17.59
CA TYR A 212 -7.12 -11.20 16.85
C TYR A 212 -8.53 -10.69 17.15
N GLU A 213 -8.74 -10.12 18.33
CA GLU A 213 -10.03 -9.54 18.74
C GLU A 213 -10.42 -8.29 17.94
N THR A 214 -9.45 -7.63 17.28
CA THR A 214 -9.66 -6.39 16.53
C THR A 214 -9.29 -6.52 15.05
N LEU A 215 -9.29 -7.74 14.49
CA LEU A 215 -8.81 -7.99 13.11
C LEU A 215 -9.51 -7.19 12.03
N GLU A 216 -10.79 -6.92 12.25
CA GLU A 216 -11.62 -6.17 11.31
C GLU A 216 -11.01 -4.79 11.02
N ALA A 217 -10.37 -4.16 12.01
CA ALA A 217 -9.73 -2.85 11.85
C ALA A 217 -8.49 -2.87 10.93
N TYR A 218 -7.92 -4.04 10.65
CA TYR A 218 -6.67 -4.20 9.89
C TYR A 218 -6.93 -4.64 8.46
N SER A 219 -7.66 -3.82 7.71
CA SER A 219 -7.92 -4.04 6.29
C SER A 219 -6.75 -3.59 5.41
N PRO A 220 -6.17 -4.44 4.53
CA PRO A 220 -5.01 -4.06 3.70
C PRO A 220 -5.29 -2.88 2.74
N TRP A 221 -6.53 -2.70 2.27
CA TRP A 221 -6.95 -1.49 1.53
C TRP A 221 -6.85 -0.19 2.35
N GLY A 222 -6.73 -0.30 3.68
CA GLY A 222 -6.54 0.81 4.60
C GLY A 222 -5.10 1.26 4.77
N ILE A 223 -4.13 0.48 4.30
CA ILE A 223 -2.73 0.87 4.28
C ILE A 223 -2.58 2.02 3.26
N PRO A 224 -1.97 3.15 3.66
CA PRO A 224 -1.83 4.31 2.79
C PRO A 224 -0.99 3.97 1.57
N GLU A 225 -1.34 4.56 0.42
CA GLU A 225 -0.53 4.41 -0.78
C GLU A 225 0.81 5.13 -0.64
N PHE A 226 0.80 6.32 -0.05
CA PHE A 226 2.02 7.02 0.30
C PHE A 226 2.36 6.70 1.74
N ILE A 227 3.39 5.88 1.93
CA ILE A 227 3.93 5.62 3.26
C ILE A 227 4.97 6.71 3.53
N ASP A 228 4.50 7.78 4.14
CA ASP A 228 5.28 8.95 4.52
C ASP A 228 5.14 9.21 6.04
N GLN A 229 5.70 10.31 6.55
CA GLN A 229 5.63 10.61 7.99
C GLN A 229 4.20 10.86 8.48
N GLU A 230 3.32 11.42 7.65
CA GLU A 230 1.93 11.67 8.07
C GLU A 230 1.20 10.34 8.25
N ALA A 231 1.41 9.41 7.32
CA ALA A 231 0.98 8.03 7.45
C ALA A 231 1.57 7.37 8.72
N GLU A 232 2.88 7.49 8.97
CA GLU A 232 3.53 6.92 10.16
C GLU A 232 2.94 7.47 11.46
N ASP A 233 2.74 8.78 11.56
CA ASP A 233 2.14 9.44 12.71
C ASP A 233 0.70 8.96 12.94
N LEU A 234 -0.10 8.85 11.88
CA LEU A 234 -1.49 8.36 11.96
C LEU A 234 -1.55 6.89 12.40
N PHE A 235 -0.66 6.05 11.90
CA PHE A 235 -0.65 4.62 12.18
C PHE A 235 -0.06 4.30 13.56
N SER A 236 0.97 5.03 13.98
CA SER A 236 1.56 4.89 15.32
C SER A 236 0.57 5.25 16.42
N GLN A 237 -0.30 6.24 16.21
CA GLN A 237 -1.41 6.55 17.13
C GLN A 237 -2.40 5.38 17.31
N ARG A 238 -2.44 4.45 16.35
CA ARG A 238 -3.26 3.23 16.40
C ARG A 238 -2.47 2.01 16.87
N GLY A 239 -1.22 2.19 17.32
CA GLY A 239 -0.34 1.10 17.72
C GLY A 239 0.18 0.25 16.56
N ILE A 240 0.13 0.77 15.33
CA ILE A 240 0.58 0.06 14.13
C ILE A 240 1.96 0.56 13.70
N VAL A 241 2.89 -0.36 13.44
CA VAL A 241 4.22 -0.05 12.91
C VAL A 241 4.17 -0.05 11.38
N LEU A 242 4.48 1.07 10.73
CA LEU A 242 4.67 1.10 9.28
C LEU A 242 6.08 0.63 8.92
N THR A 243 6.17 -0.39 8.07
CA THR A 243 7.42 -1.00 7.63
C THR A 243 7.56 -0.87 6.12
N LEU A 244 8.71 -0.40 5.65
CA LEU A 244 9.02 -0.33 4.23
C LEU A 244 10.00 -1.41 3.80
N VAL A 245 9.79 -1.92 2.60
CA VAL A 245 10.72 -2.81 1.91
C VAL A 245 11.08 -2.19 0.57
N ARG A 246 12.32 -1.68 0.45
CA ARG A 246 12.80 -0.96 -0.74
C ARG A 246 13.54 -1.84 -1.74
N ASN A 247 14.19 -2.90 -1.26
CA ASN A 247 15.00 -3.82 -2.07
C ASN A 247 14.31 -5.18 -2.20
N ASN A 248 12.98 -5.20 -2.35
CA ASN A 248 12.25 -6.41 -2.67
C ASN A 248 12.46 -6.75 -4.16
N GLU A 249 12.42 -8.03 -4.54
CA GLU A 249 12.24 -8.42 -5.94
C GLU A 249 10.87 -7.96 -6.47
N PRO A 250 10.78 -7.54 -7.75
CA PRO A 250 9.54 -7.05 -8.35
C PRO A 250 8.60 -8.22 -8.71
N THR A 251 8.01 -8.88 -7.72
CA THR A 251 7.14 -10.05 -7.94
C THR A 251 5.69 -9.71 -8.27
N PHE A 252 5.33 -8.44 -8.29
CA PHE A 252 3.98 -7.97 -8.57
C PHE A 252 3.93 -7.19 -9.86
N VAL A 253 2.95 -7.46 -10.73
CA VAL A 253 2.77 -6.74 -11.99
C VAL A 253 1.49 -5.91 -11.92
N TYR A 254 1.66 -4.59 -11.81
CA TYR A 254 0.54 -3.65 -11.85
C TYR A 254 0.10 -3.41 -13.28
N MET A 255 -1.07 -3.91 -13.66
CA MET A 255 -1.56 -3.91 -15.02
C MET A 255 -2.34 -2.62 -15.34
N ARG A 256 -1.96 -1.94 -16.43
CA ARG A 256 -2.57 -0.70 -16.90
C ARG A 256 -3.13 -0.88 -18.29
N ARG A 257 -4.44 -1.10 -18.38
CA ARG A 257 -5.18 -1.31 -19.63
C ARG A 257 -5.94 -0.05 -20.03
N GLY A 258 -5.21 1.03 -20.38
CA GLY A 258 -5.71 2.38 -20.59
C GLY A 258 -7.17 2.46 -21.09
N SER A 259 -8.03 3.13 -20.32
CA SER A 259 -9.44 3.50 -20.61
C SER A 259 -10.29 3.68 -19.33
N ASN A 260 -9.74 3.38 -18.14
CA ASN A 260 -10.48 3.50 -16.88
C ASN A 260 -9.99 4.66 -16.01
N LEU A 261 -10.41 5.90 -16.36
CA LEU A 261 -10.62 7.11 -15.52
C LEU A 261 -9.48 7.58 -14.57
N SER A 262 -8.41 6.82 -14.41
CA SER A 262 -7.17 7.19 -13.73
C SER A 262 -6.08 7.36 -14.79
N GLN A 263 -5.14 8.27 -14.55
CA GLN A 263 -4.04 8.52 -15.49
C GLN A 263 -3.36 7.20 -15.88
N ASP A 264 -3.39 6.91 -17.18
CA ASP A 264 -2.78 5.70 -17.74
C ASP A 264 -1.28 5.72 -17.50
N ASN A 265 -0.65 6.86 -17.82
CA ASN A 265 0.74 7.14 -17.50
C ASN A 265 0.92 7.33 -15.98
N LYS A 266 1.76 6.46 -15.37
CA LYS A 266 2.11 6.52 -13.94
C LYS A 266 3.56 6.98 -13.71
N SER A 267 4.25 7.53 -14.71
CA SER A 267 5.64 7.98 -14.59
C SER A 267 5.87 8.98 -13.47
N ALA A 268 4.86 9.80 -13.11
CA ALA A 268 4.94 10.73 -11.97
C ALA A 268 5.08 10.03 -10.60
N TYR A 269 4.88 8.71 -10.53
CA TYR A 269 5.00 7.90 -9.32
C TYR A 269 6.20 6.95 -9.36
N ILE A 270 7.01 6.99 -10.41
CA ILE A 270 8.23 6.19 -10.54
C ILE A 270 9.40 6.99 -9.96
N ASP A 271 10.00 6.50 -8.88
CA ASP A 271 11.22 7.09 -8.32
C ASP A 271 12.46 6.65 -9.13
N ASN A 272 12.47 5.39 -9.57
CA ASN A 272 13.54 4.82 -10.38
C ASN A 272 12.99 3.84 -11.43
N LEU A 273 13.50 3.93 -12.66
CA LEU A 273 13.22 2.97 -13.74
C LEU A 273 14.45 2.10 -13.93
N GLU A 274 14.32 0.81 -13.66
CA GLU A 274 15.44 -0.15 -13.67
C GLU A 274 15.56 -0.89 -14.99
N GLY A 275 14.45 -1.05 -15.71
CA GLY A 275 14.42 -1.74 -16.98
C GLY A 275 13.08 -1.60 -17.69
N ARG A 276 13.09 -1.83 -18.99
CA ARG A 276 11.90 -1.87 -19.83
C ARG A 276 11.97 -3.03 -20.80
N LEU A 277 10.89 -3.79 -20.90
CA LEU A 277 10.69 -4.88 -21.84
C LEU A 277 9.42 -4.62 -22.66
N GLN A 278 9.32 -5.27 -23.81
CA GLN A 278 8.18 -5.20 -24.72
C GLN A 278 7.74 -6.60 -25.06
N PHE A 279 6.42 -6.80 -25.10
CA PHE A 279 5.75 -8.05 -25.42
C PHE A 279 4.67 -7.79 -26.46
N GLN A 280 4.35 -8.78 -27.27
CA GLN A 280 3.30 -8.69 -28.29
C GLN A 280 1.91 -8.60 -27.68
N ASP A 281 1.67 -9.31 -26.57
CA ASP A 281 0.38 -9.35 -25.89
C ASP A 281 0.53 -9.70 -24.39
N GLU A 282 -0.62 -9.82 -23.71
CA GLU A 282 -0.67 -10.18 -22.29
C GLU A 282 -0.32 -11.64 -22.01
N ASP A 283 -0.42 -12.54 -23.00
CA ASP A 283 -0.07 -13.95 -22.85
C ASP A 283 1.45 -14.11 -22.83
N GLU A 284 2.17 -13.46 -23.76
CA GLU A 284 3.63 -13.45 -23.76
C GLU A 284 4.22 -12.81 -22.49
N LEU A 285 3.59 -11.73 -22.00
CA LEU A 285 3.97 -11.14 -20.70
C LEU A 285 3.77 -12.16 -19.56
N HIS A 286 2.63 -12.85 -19.53
CA HIS A 286 2.33 -13.83 -18.49
C HIS A 286 3.37 -14.96 -18.49
N ASP A 287 3.68 -15.51 -19.66
CA ASP A 287 4.70 -16.55 -19.82
C ASP A 287 6.08 -16.07 -19.36
N PHE A 288 6.45 -14.82 -19.67
CA PHE A 288 7.69 -14.23 -19.17
C PHE A 288 7.72 -14.16 -17.63
N VAL A 289 6.66 -13.66 -17.01
CA VAL A 289 6.56 -13.51 -15.55
C VAL A 289 6.56 -14.87 -14.84
N ALA A 290 5.89 -15.86 -15.40
CA ALA A 290 5.82 -17.23 -14.85
C ALA A 290 7.16 -17.99 -14.93
N ASN A 291 7.99 -17.69 -15.94
CA ASN A 291 9.27 -18.37 -16.16
C ASN A 291 10.49 -17.60 -15.63
N GLN A 292 10.29 -16.41 -15.08
CA GLN A 292 11.37 -15.66 -14.48
C GLN A 292 11.83 -16.36 -13.17
N SER A 293 13.13 -16.50 -13.00
CA SER A 293 13.69 -16.95 -11.72
C SER A 293 13.99 -15.75 -10.84
N ASN A 294 13.49 -15.75 -9.62
CA ASN A 294 13.82 -14.74 -8.62
C ASN A 294 14.73 -15.32 -7.54
N ASP A 295 15.75 -14.57 -7.15
CA ASP A 295 16.62 -14.93 -6.05
C ASP A 295 16.00 -14.49 -4.71
N LEU A 296 15.07 -15.30 -4.20
CA LEU A 296 14.47 -15.08 -2.87
C LEU A 296 15.45 -15.31 -1.70
N THR A 297 16.71 -15.70 -1.96
CA THR A 297 17.73 -15.77 -0.89
C THR A 297 18.16 -14.38 -0.43
N TYR A 298 17.84 -13.33 -1.20
CA TYR A 298 18.09 -11.97 -0.81
C TYR A 298 17.29 -11.61 0.44
N SER A 299 17.97 -11.05 1.44
CA SER A 299 17.31 -10.64 2.67
C SER A 299 16.73 -9.23 2.50
N PRO A 300 15.40 -9.06 2.30
CA PRO A 300 14.80 -7.73 2.20
C PRO A 300 15.23 -6.84 3.37
N ASP A 301 15.75 -5.67 3.04
CA ASP A 301 16.12 -4.63 4.00
C ASP A 301 14.83 -4.06 4.59
N LEU A 302 14.55 -4.44 5.84
CA LEU A 302 13.48 -3.85 6.64
C LEU A 302 13.99 -2.51 7.19
N ALA A 303 14.05 -1.51 6.32
CA ALA A 303 14.37 -0.17 6.76
C ALA A 303 13.12 0.45 7.40
N PRO A 304 13.18 0.91 8.66
CA PRO A 304 12.16 1.83 9.14
C PRO A 304 12.16 3.06 8.21
N LEU A 305 10.99 3.68 8.02
CA LEU A 305 10.93 4.95 7.30
C LEU A 305 11.91 5.92 7.96
N ALA A 306 12.89 6.42 7.19
CA ALA A 306 13.74 7.47 7.68
C ALA A 306 12.83 8.66 7.99
N ARG A 307 12.67 8.97 9.27
CA ARG A 307 11.90 10.13 9.66
C ARG A 307 12.57 11.36 9.07
N GLU A 308 11.80 12.18 8.37
CA GLU A 308 12.32 13.43 7.81
C GLU A 308 11.85 14.61 8.66
N PHE A 309 12.78 15.49 9.00
CA PHE A 309 12.43 16.77 9.56
C PHE A 309 11.64 17.59 8.53
N ARG A 310 10.41 17.96 8.86
CA ARG A 310 9.48 18.71 8.02
C ARG A 310 9.43 20.17 8.48
N LEU A 311 9.33 21.03 7.47
CA LEU A 311 9.12 22.45 7.64
C LEU A 311 8.10 22.87 6.58
N THR A 312 6.88 23.16 6.99
CA THR A 312 5.79 23.60 6.10
C THR A 312 5.51 25.07 6.33
N VAL A 313 5.09 25.76 5.27
CA VAL A 313 4.64 27.15 5.37
C VAL A 313 3.37 27.33 4.59
N SER A 314 2.35 27.90 5.23
CA SER A 314 1.12 28.34 4.59
C SER A 314 1.02 29.86 4.66
N ARG A 315 0.78 30.51 3.52
CA ARG A 315 0.60 31.96 3.41
C ARG A 315 -0.89 32.28 3.29
N SER A 316 -1.37 33.25 4.09
CA SER A 316 -2.71 33.79 3.94
C SER A 316 -2.74 34.95 2.92
N PRO A 317 -3.91 35.28 2.35
CA PRO A 317 -4.06 36.42 1.44
C PRO A 317 -3.57 37.76 2.02
N GLY A 318 -3.60 37.91 3.35
CA GLY A 318 -3.11 39.11 4.05
C GLY A 318 -1.60 39.15 4.29
N GLY A 319 -0.81 38.26 3.65
CA GLY A 319 0.65 38.23 3.81
C GLY A 319 1.14 37.60 5.12
N ARG A 320 0.26 37.02 5.94
CA ARG A 320 0.65 36.25 7.13
C ARG A 320 1.15 34.87 6.71
N ALA A 321 2.33 34.46 7.17
CA ALA A 321 2.85 33.12 6.95
C ALA A 321 2.87 32.33 8.26
N VAL A 322 2.18 31.19 8.29
CA VAL A 322 2.24 30.22 9.39
C VAL A 322 3.25 29.16 9.02
N VAL A 323 4.22 28.92 9.88
CA VAL A 323 5.26 27.91 9.71
C VAL A 323 5.03 26.82 10.73
N ALA A 324 5.07 25.56 10.31
CA ALA A 324 5.00 24.42 11.21
C ALA A 324 6.18 23.45 10.98
N ALA A 325 6.65 22.83 12.05
CA ALA A 325 7.70 21.81 12.03
C ALA A 325 7.30 20.62 12.92
N ASN A 326 7.96 19.48 12.74
CA ASN A 326 7.80 18.27 13.58
C ASN A 326 9.04 18.06 14.49
N LEU A 327 9.49 19.11 15.18
CA LEU A 327 10.71 19.14 16.00
C LEU A 327 10.76 18.04 17.07
N GLU A 328 9.79 18.00 17.98
CA GLU A 328 9.79 17.09 19.14
C GLU A 328 9.72 15.64 18.66
N LYS A 329 8.89 15.38 17.65
CA LYS A 329 8.74 14.04 17.04
C LYS A 329 10.03 13.53 16.40
N MET A 330 10.84 14.43 15.84
CA MET A 330 12.06 14.12 15.10
C MET A 330 13.30 14.01 15.99
N PHE A 331 13.41 14.90 16.97
CA PHE A 331 14.65 15.11 17.71
C PHE A 331 14.50 15.03 19.23
N GLY A 332 13.29 14.74 19.72
CA GLY A 332 12.97 14.62 21.15
C GLY A 332 12.67 15.95 21.83
N GLN A 333 12.24 15.88 23.08
CA GLN A 333 11.79 17.03 23.89
C GLN A 333 12.88 18.05 24.21
N ASP A 334 14.14 17.65 24.10
CA ASP A 334 15.29 18.52 24.39
C ASP A 334 15.74 19.34 23.18
N ALA A 335 15.20 19.05 21.99
CA ALA A 335 15.52 19.80 20.80
C ALA A 335 14.88 21.21 20.83
N MET A 336 15.58 22.17 20.25
CA MET A 336 15.11 23.54 20.07
C MET A 336 15.23 23.94 18.60
N ILE A 337 14.37 24.86 18.14
CA ILE A 337 14.31 25.32 16.76
C ILE A 337 14.32 26.84 16.67
N ALA A 338 15.06 27.38 15.70
CA ALA A 338 15.01 28.79 15.31
C ALA A 338 14.52 28.93 13.87
N TYR A 339 13.74 29.98 13.58
CA TYR A 339 13.16 30.24 12.25
C TYR A 339 13.60 31.59 11.71
N TYR A 340 14.20 31.60 10.52
CA TYR A 340 14.71 32.80 9.87
C TYR A 340 13.88 33.06 8.61
N LEU A 341 13.18 34.19 8.56
CA LEU A 341 12.53 34.66 7.34
C LEU A 341 13.56 35.35 6.46
N VAL A 342 13.73 34.87 5.23
CA VAL A 342 14.75 35.39 4.30
C VAL A 342 14.18 35.70 2.92
N LYS A 343 14.70 36.75 2.28
CA LYS A 343 14.41 37.13 0.89
C LYS A 343 15.72 37.23 0.12
N GLY A 344 15.98 36.28 -0.76
CA GLY A 344 17.31 36.12 -1.37
C GLY A 344 18.37 35.82 -0.31
N ALA A 345 19.35 36.71 -0.16
CA ALA A 345 20.39 36.63 0.87
C ALA A 345 20.08 37.43 2.14
N GLU A 346 19.06 38.29 2.11
CA GLU A 346 18.69 39.17 3.21
C GLU A 346 17.82 38.43 4.24
N ARG A 347 18.15 38.60 5.52
CA ARG A 347 17.35 38.08 6.64
C ARG A 347 16.42 39.18 7.15
N LEU A 348 15.13 38.98 6.95
CA LEU A 348 14.09 39.96 7.30
C LEU A 348 13.67 39.85 8.76
N GLU A 349 13.51 38.62 9.27
CA GLU A 349 13.06 38.38 10.64
C GLU A 349 13.70 37.10 11.22
N THR A 350 13.81 37.03 12.54
CA THR A 350 14.36 35.88 13.25
C THR A 350 13.56 35.59 14.51
N LEU A 351 13.08 34.36 14.62
CA LEU A 351 12.57 33.79 15.85
C LEU A 351 13.65 32.86 16.40
N TRP A 352 14.18 33.20 17.57
CA TRP A 352 15.28 32.49 18.21
C TRP A 352 14.85 31.13 18.76
N TYR A 353 15.84 30.31 19.10
CA TYR A 353 15.65 28.94 19.56
C TYR A 353 14.56 28.84 20.64
N SER A 354 13.52 28.07 20.33
CA SER A 354 12.42 27.74 21.23
C SER A 354 11.99 26.28 21.01
N ARG A 355 11.01 25.82 21.80
CA ARG A 355 10.31 24.55 21.55
C ARG A 355 9.04 24.73 20.71
N GLU A 356 8.77 25.95 20.23
CA GLU A 356 7.55 26.23 19.47
C GLU A 356 7.69 25.64 18.06
N GLU A 357 6.92 24.59 17.79
CA GLU A 357 6.86 23.95 16.47
C GLU A 357 6.08 24.76 15.43
N VAL A 358 5.21 25.67 15.89
CA VAL A 358 4.36 26.50 15.04
C VAL A 358 4.61 27.96 15.35
N VAL A 359 5.05 28.71 14.35
CA VAL A 359 5.32 30.14 14.45
C VAL A 359 4.63 30.93 13.35
N VAL A 360 4.49 32.24 13.55
CA VAL A 360 3.81 33.13 12.61
C VAL A 360 4.69 34.32 12.28
N PHE A 361 4.97 34.50 11.00
CA PHE A 361 5.54 35.73 10.47
C PHE A 361 4.40 36.62 9.91
N LYS A 362 4.42 37.90 10.26
CA LYS A 362 3.43 38.89 9.78
C LYS A 362 4.01 39.65 8.59
N ASP A 363 3.12 40.14 7.72
CA ASP A 363 3.48 41.05 6.61
C ASP A 363 4.60 40.55 5.68
N VAL A 364 4.62 39.25 5.41
CA VAL A 364 5.68 38.58 4.67
C VAL A 364 5.68 38.99 3.20
N PRO A 365 6.75 39.57 2.65
CA PRO A 365 6.80 39.93 1.23
C PRO A 365 6.71 38.70 0.31
N PRO A 366 6.24 38.84 -0.95
CA PRO A 366 6.36 37.77 -1.95
C PRO A 366 7.82 37.39 -2.22
N GLY A 367 8.06 36.11 -2.54
CA GLY A 367 9.39 35.59 -2.87
C GLY A 367 10.29 35.30 -1.66
N CYS A 368 9.73 35.28 -0.45
CA CYS A 368 10.47 34.89 0.76
C CYS A 368 10.58 33.37 0.91
N SER A 369 11.50 32.95 1.78
CA SER A 369 11.63 31.57 2.27
C SER A 369 11.84 31.59 3.78
N VAL A 370 11.53 30.48 4.44
CA VAL A 370 11.84 30.26 5.86
C VAL A 370 12.96 29.24 5.95
N ARG A 371 13.99 29.55 6.75
CA ARG A 371 15.04 28.60 7.13
C ARG A 371 14.86 28.23 8.59
N ALA A 372 14.81 26.94 8.89
CA ALA A 372 14.82 26.41 10.23
C ALA A 372 16.20 25.84 10.59
N PHE A 373 16.62 26.08 11.83
CA PHE A 373 17.83 25.53 12.42
C PHE A 373 17.42 24.77 13.68
N VAL A 374 17.77 23.49 13.76
CA VAL A 374 17.49 22.65 14.92
C VAL A 374 18.75 22.45 15.72
N ARG A 375 18.64 22.61 17.04
CA ARG A 375 19.73 22.49 18.00
C ARG A 375 19.37 21.45 19.08
N LEU A 376 20.35 20.67 19.50
CA LEU A 376 20.26 19.77 20.66
C LEU A 376 21.51 20.01 21.52
N GLY A 377 21.34 20.33 22.80
CA GLY A 377 22.45 20.82 23.62
C GLY A 377 22.99 22.14 23.06
N ASP A 378 24.27 22.22 22.70
CA ASP A 378 24.91 23.40 22.08
C ASP A 378 25.16 23.25 20.56
N GLU A 379 24.76 22.12 19.96
CA GLU A 379 25.08 21.80 18.56
C GLU A 379 23.87 21.98 17.63
N ILE A 380 24.10 22.60 16.46
CA ILE A 380 23.10 22.65 15.38
C ILE A 380 23.16 21.32 14.62
N ILE A 381 22.18 20.46 14.86
CA ILE A 381 22.11 19.11 14.32
C ILE A 381 21.36 19.02 12.98
N HIS A 382 20.55 20.03 12.63
CA HIS A 382 19.80 20.02 11.38
C HIS A 382 19.49 21.42 10.84
N ARG A 383 19.35 21.53 9.51
CA ARG A 383 18.98 22.77 8.81
C ARG A 383 18.01 22.43 7.67
N LYS A 384 16.90 23.17 7.57
CA LYS A 384 15.93 23.02 6.45
C LYS A 384 15.45 24.36 5.95
N ALA A 385 15.14 24.46 4.67
CA ALA A 385 14.59 25.67 4.09
C ALA A 385 13.35 25.33 3.25
N VAL A 386 12.36 26.22 3.27
CA VAL A 386 11.15 26.09 2.47
C VAL A 386 10.77 27.44 1.87
N ARG A 387 10.44 27.47 0.58
CA ARG A 387 9.95 28.68 -0.09
C ARG A 387 8.51 28.95 0.31
N ILE A 388 8.18 30.22 0.48
CA ILE A 388 6.82 30.68 0.71
C ILE A 388 6.22 30.96 -0.67
N TRP A 389 5.38 30.04 -1.14
CA TRP A 389 4.64 30.24 -2.38
C TRP A 389 3.58 31.34 -2.20
N GLY A 390 3.42 32.15 -3.24
CA GLY A 390 2.57 33.34 -3.25
C GLY A 390 1.10 33.04 -3.26
#